data_AF-A0A940F1B7-F1
#
_entry.id   AF-A0A940F1B7-F1
#
_cell.length_a   1.000
_cell.length_b   1.000
_cell.length_c   1.000
_cell.angle_alpha   90.00
_cell.angle_beta   90.00
_cell.angle_gamma   90.00
#
_symmetry.space_group_name_H-M   'P 1'
#
loop_
_entity.id
_entity.type
_entity.pdbx_description
1 polymer ?
#
loop_
_entity_poly.entity_id
_entity_poly.type
_entity_poly.pdbx_seq_one_letter_code
_entity_poly.pdbx_strand_id
1 'polypeptide(L)'
;MLFRTASLALLGLAALVVASPSSALSATKMNVVLLGDSYSAGNGASHDYYGPAGCYRSKDNWAEKYRAWLGESTAAPLVNRACSGGVVANIFGARSHGDDAQLEAVTVPGTVGKDDLGARNELRRQRKCETRYPGDEAYRVEAASAFSLAGSTTVTYRCWRYMEPQAEAVSKDTDLVLLTMGGNDLQFSEIVKQCYVAGIRDPGECRKMVEGLDPTDPSGIKHIPAVEADLRTMLIELRRKMRPDARIVLLGYPYLERDEDVEIKLRFRDSYNLGERIRYFQRLGDEAQERAVAAANASDDPGAGVVFIGRSPASGPTARTIKERFKGHEPTGVGKNDDRWIVEPTDTVLKETWYHPNPRGQEEYAWALKEFGDFGTAVPAIKGAGSVDLVFVIDTTGSMGDAIGSVKEGAQRLVASVRASSKSARFALVDYRDFAERIGD
;
A
#
# COMPACT_ATOMS: atom_id res chain seq x y z
N MET A 1 -26.09 -68.96 -58.77
CA MET A 1 -24.84 -68.97 -59.56
C MET A 1 -23.71 -68.49 -58.66
N LEU A 2 -22.67 -69.32 -58.51
CA LEU A 2 -21.42 -68.97 -57.83
C LEU A 2 -20.76 -67.78 -58.54
N PHE A 3 -20.11 -66.88 -57.78
CA PHE A 3 -18.70 -66.53 -57.98
C PHE A 3 -18.17 -65.76 -56.76
N ARG A 4 -17.03 -66.22 -56.25
CA ARG A 4 -16.21 -65.58 -55.21
C ARG A 4 -15.46 -64.39 -55.80
N THR A 5 -15.33 -63.31 -55.04
CA THR A 5 -14.19 -62.38 -55.16
C THR A 5 -13.68 -62.00 -53.78
N ALA A 6 -12.39 -62.25 -53.57
CA ALA A 6 -11.64 -61.94 -52.36
C ALA A 6 -11.54 -60.42 -52.13
N SER A 7 -11.51 -60.01 -50.87
CA SER A 7 -11.11 -58.65 -50.48
C SER A 7 -10.10 -58.73 -49.35
N LEU A 8 -8.96 -58.09 -49.58
CA LEU A 8 -7.81 -57.95 -48.69
C LEU A 8 -8.24 -57.41 -47.32
N ALA A 9 -7.77 -58.06 -46.25
CA ALA A 9 -7.78 -57.50 -44.91
C ALA A 9 -6.70 -56.42 -44.80
N LEU A 10 -7.09 -55.14 -44.74
CA LEU A 10 -6.24 -54.08 -44.19
C LEU A 10 -6.39 -54.10 -42.67
N LEU A 11 -5.31 -54.44 -41.96
CA LEU A 11 -5.17 -54.16 -40.53
C LEU A 11 -5.10 -52.63 -40.35
N GLY A 12 -6.22 -52.04 -39.93
CA GLY A 12 -6.26 -50.66 -39.44
C GLY A 12 -5.57 -50.58 -38.08
N LEU A 13 -4.42 -49.92 -38.02
CA LEU A 13 -3.73 -49.56 -36.79
C LEU A 13 -4.60 -48.51 -36.06
N ALA A 14 -5.36 -48.93 -35.06
CA ALA A 14 -6.07 -48.02 -34.18
C ALA A 14 -5.04 -47.27 -33.32
N ALA A 15 -4.71 -46.04 -33.70
CA ALA A 15 -3.95 -45.14 -32.86
C ALA A 15 -4.83 -44.76 -31.66
N LEU A 16 -4.56 -45.37 -30.49
CA LEU A 16 -5.04 -44.85 -29.23
C LEU A 16 -4.47 -43.44 -29.05
N VAL A 17 -5.30 -42.42 -29.25
CA VAL A 17 -5.01 -41.06 -28.76
C VAL A 17 -5.14 -41.14 -27.24
N VAL A 18 -4.04 -41.42 -26.56
CA VAL A 18 -3.93 -41.19 -25.12
C VAL A 18 -3.94 -39.67 -24.96
N ALA A 19 -5.09 -39.12 -24.57
CA ALA A 19 -5.16 -37.75 -24.12
C ALA A 19 -4.29 -37.64 -22.86
N SER A 20 -3.09 -37.07 -23.02
CA SER A 20 -2.26 -36.66 -21.89
C SER A 20 -3.09 -35.73 -21.00
N PRO A 21 -3.02 -35.86 -19.66
CA PRO A 21 -3.72 -34.94 -18.78
C PRO A 21 -3.25 -33.53 -19.11
N SER A 22 -4.20 -32.65 -19.43
CA SER A 22 -3.93 -31.22 -19.52
C SER A 22 -3.24 -30.80 -18.23
N SER A 23 -1.99 -30.37 -18.31
CA SER A 23 -1.30 -29.74 -17.19
C SER A 23 -2.15 -28.56 -16.76
N ALA A 24 -2.92 -28.72 -15.68
CA ALA A 24 -3.64 -27.61 -15.07
C ALA A 24 -2.58 -26.57 -14.70
N LEU A 25 -2.70 -25.37 -15.28
CA LEU A 25 -1.94 -24.19 -14.87
C LEU A 25 -2.16 -24.03 -13.36
N SER A 26 -1.13 -24.29 -12.56
CA SER A 26 -1.18 -23.98 -11.13
C SER A 26 -1.25 -22.47 -11.02
N ALA A 27 -2.23 -21.95 -10.28
CA ALA A 27 -2.35 -20.52 -10.02
C ALA A 27 -1.01 -19.98 -9.51
N THR A 28 -0.44 -19.01 -10.22
CA THR A 28 0.68 -18.22 -9.73
C THR A 28 0.25 -17.55 -8.41
N LYS A 29 1.08 -17.65 -7.37
CA LYS A 29 0.84 -16.97 -6.09
C LYS A 29 1.70 -15.72 -6.05
N MET A 30 1.13 -14.61 -5.59
CA MET A 30 1.82 -13.34 -5.40
C MET A 30 1.56 -12.83 -3.98
N ASN A 31 2.56 -12.90 -3.10
CA ASN A 31 2.43 -12.44 -1.72
C ASN A 31 2.55 -10.90 -1.69
N VAL A 32 1.42 -10.24 -1.41
CA VAL A 32 1.33 -8.79 -1.33
C VAL A 32 1.43 -8.34 0.13
N VAL A 33 2.20 -7.29 0.39
CA VAL A 33 2.24 -6.64 1.70
C VAL A 33 1.83 -5.18 1.53
N LEU A 34 0.81 -4.76 2.27
CA LEU A 34 0.41 -3.36 2.36
C LEU A 34 1.01 -2.74 3.62
N LEU A 35 1.91 -1.79 3.43
CA LEU A 35 2.44 -0.95 4.49
C LEU A 35 1.85 0.45 4.35
N GLY A 36 2.10 1.33 5.30
CA GLY A 36 1.85 2.75 5.13
C GLY A 36 1.14 3.41 6.29
N ASP A 37 0.60 4.57 5.98
CA ASP A 37 -0.19 5.41 6.87
C ASP A 37 -1.70 5.18 6.71
N SER A 38 -2.51 6.18 7.12
CA SER A 38 -3.97 6.14 7.07
C SER A 38 -4.55 6.02 5.65
N TYR A 39 -3.85 6.55 4.63
CA TYR A 39 -4.30 6.42 3.24
C TYR A 39 -4.17 4.98 2.75
N SER A 40 -3.17 4.24 3.24
CA SER A 40 -3.02 2.79 2.98
C SER A 40 -3.91 1.94 3.88
N ALA A 41 -4.07 2.32 5.15
CA ALA A 41 -4.92 1.58 6.09
C ALA A 41 -6.36 1.50 5.58
N GLY A 42 -6.87 2.59 5.03
CA GLY A 42 -8.23 2.68 4.47
C GLY A 42 -9.17 3.52 5.31
N ASN A 43 -8.66 4.52 6.02
CA ASN A 43 -9.51 5.52 6.65
C ASN A 43 -10.46 6.11 5.60
N GLY A 44 -11.76 6.13 5.90
CA GLY A 44 -12.80 6.62 4.98
C GLY A 44 -13.28 5.59 3.94
N ALA A 45 -12.64 4.43 3.82
CA ALA A 45 -13.04 3.39 2.86
C ALA A 45 -14.37 2.72 3.22
N SER A 46 -14.64 2.54 4.52
CA SER A 46 -15.90 2.03 5.05
C SER A 46 -16.04 2.41 6.53
N HIS A 47 -17.07 1.88 7.21
CA HIS A 47 -17.25 2.02 8.65
C HIS A 47 -16.81 0.76 9.42
N ASP A 48 -16.39 -0.30 8.72
CA ASP A 48 -15.94 -1.56 9.31
C ASP A 48 -14.42 -1.66 9.27
N TYR A 49 -13.79 -1.45 10.43
CA TYR A 49 -12.35 -1.49 10.59
C TYR A 49 -11.93 -2.74 11.39
N TYR A 50 -10.82 -3.34 10.97
CA TYR A 50 -10.23 -4.50 11.63
C TYR A 50 -8.78 -4.25 12.04
N GLY A 51 -8.18 -5.24 12.70
CA GLY A 51 -6.81 -5.14 13.18
C GLY A 51 -6.71 -4.38 14.50
N PRO A 52 -5.47 -4.05 14.90
CA PRO A 52 -5.19 -3.25 16.09
C PRO A 52 -6.02 -1.96 16.13
N ALA A 53 -6.69 -1.71 17.25
CA ALA A 53 -7.53 -0.52 17.44
C ALA A 53 -6.76 0.78 17.12
N GLY A 54 -7.42 1.75 16.50
CA GLY A 54 -6.79 3.01 16.09
C GLY A 54 -5.88 2.92 14.87
N CYS A 55 -5.65 1.74 14.27
CA CYS A 55 -4.98 1.65 12.96
C CYS A 55 -5.95 1.88 11.78
N TYR A 56 -7.27 1.75 11.99
CA TYR A 56 -8.29 2.00 10.97
C TYR A 56 -8.07 1.21 9.66
N ARG A 57 -7.64 -0.05 9.77
CA ARG A 57 -7.48 -0.91 8.58
C ARG A 57 -8.85 -1.34 8.06
N SER A 58 -9.11 -1.08 6.79
CA SER A 58 -10.37 -1.44 6.14
C SER A 58 -10.18 -2.57 5.15
N LYS A 59 -11.17 -3.47 5.05
CA LYS A 59 -11.23 -4.49 3.99
C LYS A 59 -11.61 -3.92 2.63
N ASP A 60 -12.04 -2.66 2.60
CA ASP A 60 -12.45 -1.94 1.40
C ASP A 60 -11.41 -0.91 0.94
N ASN A 61 -10.19 -0.96 1.49
CA ASN A 61 -9.12 -0.07 1.04
C ASN A 61 -8.68 -0.38 -0.40
N TRP A 62 -8.01 0.59 -1.04
CA TRP A 62 -7.58 0.48 -2.43
C TRP A 62 -6.69 -0.73 -2.72
N ALA A 63 -5.88 -1.18 -1.75
CA ALA A 63 -4.99 -2.32 -1.92
C ALA A 63 -5.76 -3.64 -1.93
N GLU A 64 -6.79 -3.78 -1.09
CA GLU A 64 -7.72 -4.92 -1.10
C GLU A 64 -8.53 -4.96 -2.40
N LYS A 65 -8.96 -3.80 -2.91
CA LYS A 65 -9.63 -3.69 -4.23
C LYS A 65 -8.70 -4.09 -5.38
N TYR A 66 -7.44 -3.68 -5.34
CA TYR A 66 -6.43 -4.08 -6.32
C TYR A 66 -6.09 -5.57 -6.22
N ARG A 67 -5.92 -6.10 -5.00
CA ARG A 67 -5.74 -7.53 -4.71
C ARG A 67 -6.90 -8.38 -5.25
N ALA A 68 -8.14 -7.92 -5.07
CA ALA A 68 -9.31 -8.61 -5.59
C ALA A 68 -9.27 -8.74 -7.11
N TRP A 69 -8.86 -7.67 -7.82
CA TRP A 69 -8.64 -7.70 -9.27
C TRP A 69 -7.51 -8.64 -9.67
N LEU A 70 -6.37 -8.61 -8.97
CA LEU A 70 -5.29 -9.58 -9.20
C LEU A 70 -5.77 -11.04 -9.02
N GLY A 71 -6.69 -11.25 -8.06
CA GLY A 71 -7.32 -12.53 -7.75
C GLY A 71 -8.09 -13.18 -8.90
N GLU A 72 -8.42 -12.43 -9.96
CA GLU A 72 -9.05 -12.95 -11.17
C GLU A 72 -8.10 -13.85 -11.97
N SER A 73 -6.78 -13.61 -11.89
CA SER A 73 -5.76 -14.38 -12.63
C SER A 73 -4.68 -15.02 -11.75
N THR A 74 -4.42 -14.47 -10.56
CA THR A 74 -3.28 -14.79 -9.70
C THR A 74 -3.71 -14.83 -8.24
N ALA A 75 -3.37 -15.89 -7.52
CA ALA A 75 -3.66 -15.96 -6.09
C ALA A 75 -2.82 -14.92 -5.33
N ALA A 76 -3.43 -13.80 -4.95
CA ALA A 76 -2.73 -12.69 -4.30
C ALA A 76 -3.15 -12.54 -2.83
N PRO A 77 -2.62 -13.34 -1.87
CA PRO A 77 -2.86 -13.05 -0.46
C PRO A 77 -2.19 -11.72 -0.08
N LEU A 78 -2.87 -10.93 0.74
CA LEU A 78 -2.40 -9.64 1.20
C LEU A 78 -2.27 -9.62 2.72
N VAL A 79 -1.13 -9.14 3.21
CA VAL A 79 -0.92 -8.81 4.62
C VAL A 79 -0.92 -7.30 4.78
N ASN A 80 -1.92 -6.77 5.47
CA ASN A 80 -2.04 -5.34 5.74
C ASN A 80 -1.45 -4.97 7.10
N ARG A 81 -0.32 -4.24 7.09
CA ARG A 81 0.34 -3.64 8.25
C ARG A 81 0.25 -2.11 8.30
N ALA A 82 -0.39 -1.47 7.32
CA ALA A 82 -0.61 -0.03 7.33
C ALA A 82 -1.38 0.40 8.60
N CYS A 83 -1.08 1.57 9.13
CA CYS A 83 -1.71 2.04 10.36
C CYS A 83 -1.90 3.55 10.35
N SER A 84 -3.11 4.00 10.68
CA SER A 84 -3.46 5.41 10.78
C SER A 84 -2.47 6.21 11.63
N GLY A 85 -2.04 7.39 11.14
CA GLY A 85 -1.03 8.24 11.76
C GLY A 85 0.40 7.70 11.68
N GLY A 86 0.67 6.66 10.88
CA GLY A 86 2.01 6.13 10.67
C GLY A 86 2.96 7.15 10.02
N VAL A 87 4.19 7.22 10.51
CA VAL A 87 5.31 7.98 9.94
C VAL A 87 6.37 7.03 9.37
N VAL A 88 7.32 7.54 8.56
CA VAL A 88 8.37 6.72 7.93
C VAL A 88 9.12 5.86 8.96
N ALA A 89 9.42 6.43 10.13
CA ALA A 89 10.11 5.72 11.21
C ALA A 89 9.36 4.47 11.71
N ASN A 90 8.03 4.40 11.57
CA ASN A 90 7.24 3.25 12.01
C ASN A 90 7.33 2.03 11.09
N ILE A 91 7.93 2.18 9.90
CA ILE A 91 8.19 1.04 9.03
C ILE A 91 9.18 0.09 9.70
N PHE A 92 10.26 0.62 10.30
CA PHE A 92 11.29 -0.18 10.96
C PHE A 92 11.31 -0.03 12.49
N GLY A 93 10.58 0.93 13.06
CA GLY A 93 10.47 1.15 14.49
C GLY A 93 9.10 0.75 15.03
N ALA A 94 9.09 0.15 16.21
CA ALA A 94 7.86 -0.06 16.97
C ALA A 94 7.24 1.29 17.34
N ARG A 95 5.91 1.37 17.37
CA ARG A 95 5.18 2.59 17.69
C ARG A 95 4.35 2.40 18.95
N SER A 96 4.52 3.27 19.95
CA SER A 96 3.58 3.35 21.07
C SER A 96 2.22 3.80 20.54
N HIS A 97 1.16 3.10 20.96
CA HIS A 97 -0.20 3.46 20.60
C HIS A 97 -0.86 4.13 21.80
N GLY A 98 -0.81 5.47 21.83
CA GLY A 98 -1.22 6.30 22.96
C GLY A 98 -0.05 6.67 23.88
N ASP A 99 -0.24 7.75 24.64
CA ASP A 99 0.76 8.28 25.59
C ASP A 99 0.60 7.67 26.99
N ASP A 100 -0.61 7.23 27.34
CA ASP A 100 -0.95 6.69 28.65
C ASP A 100 -1.05 5.16 28.66
N ALA A 101 -0.51 4.58 29.74
CA ALA A 101 -0.69 3.16 30.00
C ALA A 101 -2.14 2.86 30.39
N GLN A 102 -2.73 1.83 29.78
CA GLN A 102 -3.99 1.27 30.26
C GLN A 102 -3.76 0.66 31.65
N LEU A 103 -4.60 1.02 32.62
CA LEU A 103 -4.58 0.43 33.94
C LEU A 103 -5.49 -0.79 33.99
N GLU A 104 -4.92 -1.93 34.37
CA GLU A 104 -5.65 -3.18 34.55
C GLU A 104 -5.43 -3.71 35.96
N ALA A 105 -6.47 -4.21 36.61
CA ALA A 105 -6.37 -4.72 37.98
C ALA A 105 -6.85 -6.16 38.07
N VAL A 106 -6.17 -6.97 38.87
CA VAL A 106 -6.61 -8.33 39.23
C VAL A 106 -6.58 -8.52 40.73
N THR A 107 -7.49 -9.35 41.23
CA THR A 107 -7.58 -9.66 42.66
C THR A 107 -7.18 -11.10 42.89
N VAL A 108 -6.27 -11.32 43.84
CA VAL A 108 -5.80 -12.64 44.24
C VAL A 108 -5.99 -12.85 45.76
N PRO A 109 -6.18 -14.09 46.24
CA PRO A 109 -6.27 -14.36 47.66
C PRO A 109 -4.97 -14.07 48.42
N GLY A 110 -5.10 -13.72 49.70
CA GLY A 110 -3.98 -13.45 50.60
C GLY A 110 -3.47 -12.00 50.54
N THR A 111 -2.31 -11.79 51.15
CA THR A 111 -1.56 -10.52 51.12
C THR A 111 -0.32 -10.75 50.29
N VAL A 112 -0.31 -10.27 49.05
CA VAL A 112 0.83 -10.43 48.12
C VAL A 112 1.44 -9.07 47.74
N GLY A 113 2.68 -9.10 47.24
CA GLY A 113 3.34 -7.94 46.66
C GLY A 113 2.88 -7.66 45.23
N LYS A 114 3.19 -6.47 44.71
CA LYS A 114 2.82 -6.06 43.34
C LYS A 114 3.45 -6.94 42.24
N ASP A 115 4.61 -7.54 42.52
CA ASP A 115 5.35 -8.39 41.59
C ASP A 115 5.02 -9.88 41.73
N ASP A 116 3.93 -10.21 42.44
CA ASP A 116 3.50 -11.59 42.69
C ASP A 116 3.22 -12.37 41.39
N LEU A 117 3.74 -13.60 41.33
CA LEU A 117 3.57 -14.48 40.17
C LEU A 117 2.12 -14.96 40.02
N GLY A 118 1.39 -15.16 41.13
CA GLY A 118 -0.02 -15.52 41.12
C GLY A 118 -0.87 -14.41 40.49
N ALA A 119 -0.64 -13.15 40.87
CA ALA A 119 -1.28 -11.99 40.26
C ALA A 119 -0.92 -11.85 38.77
N ARG A 120 0.35 -12.04 38.39
CA ARG A 120 0.77 -12.06 36.97
C ARG A 120 0.08 -13.15 36.16
N ASN A 121 -0.09 -14.34 36.74
CA ASN A 121 -0.78 -15.45 36.08
C ASN A 121 -2.28 -15.19 35.98
N GLU A 122 -2.88 -14.57 36.99
CA GLU A 122 -4.29 -14.17 36.98
C GLU A 122 -4.56 -13.10 35.91
N LEU A 123 -3.65 -12.14 35.71
CA LEU A 123 -3.72 -11.16 34.61
C LEU A 123 -3.80 -11.85 33.24
N ARG A 124 -2.92 -12.83 32.99
CA ARG A 124 -2.93 -13.64 31.76
C ARG A 124 -4.17 -14.53 31.66
N ARG A 125 -4.61 -15.14 32.76
CA ARG A 125 -5.83 -15.97 32.79
C ARG A 125 -7.07 -15.15 32.41
N GLN A 126 -7.13 -13.89 32.85
CA GLN A 126 -8.19 -12.94 32.49
C GLN A 126 -7.97 -12.28 31.13
N ARG A 127 -6.86 -12.59 30.43
CA ARG A 127 -6.48 -12.03 29.13
C ARG A 127 -6.40 -10.49 29.12
N LYS A 128 -5.97 -9.92 30.24
CA LYS A 128 -5.73 -8.49 30.38
C LYS A 128 -4.35 -8.14 29.85
N CYS A 129 -4.25 -6.99 29.19
CA CYS A 129 -3.00 -6.53 28.55
C CYS A 129 -2.48 -7.54 27.51
N GLU A 130 -3.41 -8.15 26.77
CA GLU A 130 -3.14 -9.06 25.66
C GLU A 130 -3.75 -8.51 24.37
N THR A 131 -3.13 -8.86 23.25
CA THR A 131 -3.66 -8.54 21.93
C THR A 131 -4.41 -9.73 21.31
N ARG A 132 -5.34 -9.43 20.39
CA ARG A 132 -5.88 -10.43 19.44
C ARG A 132 -5.04 -10.56 18.18
N TYR A 133 -4.01 -9.72 18.00
CA TYR A 133 -3.20 -9.59 16.80
C TYR A 133 -1.71 -9.85 17.12
N PRO A 134 -1.35 -11.08 17.54
CA PRO A 134 0.03 -11.42 17.86
C PRO A 134 0.95 -11.23 16.64
N GLY A 135 2.13 -10.67 16.88
CA GLY A 135 3.10 -10.32 15.82
C GLY A 135 2.81 -9.00 15.11
N ASP A 136 1.78 -8.27 15.53
CA ASP A 136 1.40 -6.95 15.02
C ASP A 136 1.19 -5.92 16.12
N GLU A 137 0.67 -6.38 17.24
CA GLU A 137 0.54 -5.60 18.44
C GLU A 137 1.13 -6.36 19.62
N ALA A 138 1.71 -5.63 20.55
CA ALA A 138 2.26 -6.17 21.78
C ALA A 138 1.94 -5.24 22.95
N TYR A 139 2.01 -5.79 24.16
CA TYR A 139 1.86 -5.04 25.40
C TYR A 139 3.13 -5.16 26.25
N ARG A 140 3.65 -4.03 26.70
CA ARG A 140 4.59 -3.98 27.83
C ARG A 140 3.78 -3.85 29.11
N VAL A 141 4.02 -4.72 30.08
CA VAL A 141 3.22 -4.78 31.31
C VAL A 141 4.09 -4.62 32.55
N GLU A 142 3.81 -3.60 33.34
CA GLU A 142 4.52 -3.29 34.60
C GLU A 142 3.56 -3.30 35.79
N ALA A 143 3.97 -3.87 36.91
CA ALA A 143 3.19 -3.81 38.15
C ALA A 143 3.27 -2.41 38.78
N ALA A 144 2.12 -1.76 38.92
CA ALA A 144 2.01 -0.39 39.41
C ALA A 144 1.85 -0.34 40.94
N SER A 145 0.92 -1.10 41.49
CA SER A 145 0.60 -1.10 42.93
C SER A 145 -0.05 -2.40 43.36
N ALA A 146 -0.02 -2.66 44.67
CA ALA A 146 -0.78 -3.73 45.32
C ALA A 146 -1.47 -3.15 46.55
N PHE A 147 -2.76 -3.42 46.69
CA PHE A 147 -3.57 -3.01 47.82
C PHE A 147 -4.27 -4.22 48.42
N SER A 148 -4.02 -4.49 49.71
CA SER A 148 -4.56 -5.65 50.40
C SER A 148 -5.68 -5.24 51.36
N LEU A 149 -6.81 -5.93 51.27
CA LEU A 149 -7.97 -5.73 52.13
C LEU A 149 -8.71 -7.06 52.34
N ALA A 150 -9.10 -7.32 53.59
CA ALA A 150 -9.95 -8.46 53.97
C ALA A 150 -9.49 -9.83 53.40
N GLY A 151 -8.18 -10.10 53.45
CA GLY A 151 -7.62 -11.38 52.99
C GLY A 151 -7.50 -11.54 51.49
N SER A 152 -7.56 -10.45 50.73
CA SER A 152 -7.28 -10.41 49.29
C SER A 152 -6.37 -9.24 48.94
N THR A 153 -5.65 -9.35 47.84
CA THR A 153 -4.84 -8.27 47.26
C THR A 153 -5.33 -7.95 45.85
N THR A 154 -5.61 -6.68 45.61
CA THR A 154 -5.77 -6.16 44.24
C THR A 154 -4.43 -5.61 43.76
N VAL A 155 -3.92 -6.18 42.66
CA VAL A 155 -2.70 -5.71 41.99
C VAL A 155 -3.10 -4.97 40.72
N THR A 156 -2.63 -3.73 40.59
CA THR A 156 -2.83 -2.90 39.40
C THR A 156 -1.58 -2.95 38.53
N TYR A 157 -1.77 -3.10 37.23
CA TYR A 157 -0.75 -3.12 36.19
C TYR A 157 -0.93 -1.94 35.25
N ARG A 158 0.20 -1.40 34.76
CA ARG A 158 0.28 -0.48 33.63
C ARG A 158 0.60 -1.27 32.38
N CYS A 159 -0.20 -1.05 31.34
CA CYS A 159 -0.11 -1.77 30.09
C CYS A 159 0.05 -0.78 28.94
N TRP A 160 1.28 -0.67 28.45
CA TRP A 160 1.60 0.13 27.28
C TRP A 160 1.46 -0.72 26.03
N ARG A 161 0.65 -0.24 25.11
CA ARG A 161 0.34 -0.90 23.86
C ARG A 161 1.30 -0.41 22.78
N TYR A 162 1.88 -1.34 22.04
CA TYR A 162 2.79 -1.03 20.94
C TYR A 162 2.36 -1.75 19.67
N MET A 163 2.55 -1.08 18.55
CA MET A 163 2.53 -1.68 17.23
C MET A 163 3.94 -2.12 16.87
N GLU A 164 4.07 -3.34 16.38
CA GLU A 164 5.34 -3.85 15.84
C GLU A 164 5.73 -3.08 14.57
N PRO A 165 7.04 -3.03 14.22
CA PRO A 165 7.48 -2.44 12.96
C PRO A 165 6.74 -3.04 11.77
N GLN A 166 6.22 -2.20 10.87
CA GLN A 166 5.42 -2.69 9.75
C GLN A 166 6.24 -3.61 8.81
N ALA A 167 7.54 -3.35 8.68
CA ALA A 167 8.47 -4.13 7.86
C ALA A 167 8.71 -5.57 8.36
N GLU A 168 8.22 -5.95 9.54
CA GLU A 168 8.26 -7.35 10.00
C GLU A 168 7.34 -8.27 9.18
N ALA A 169 6.38 -7.71 8.44
CA ALA A 169 5.61 -8.47 7.46
C ALA A 169 6.34 -8.68 6.11
N VAL A 170 7.48 -8.02 5.89
CA VAL A 170 8.24 -8.10 4.63
C VAL A 170 9.38 -9.10 4.75
N SER A 171 9.44 -10.04 3.81
CA SER A 171 10.46 -11.07 3.76
C SER A 171 10.91 -11.36 2.31
N LYS A 172 11.79 -12.35 2.14
CA LYS A 172 12.18 -12.88 0.82
C LYS A 172 11.03 -13.63 0.12
N ASP A 173 9.90 -13.86 0.79
CA ASP A 173 8.71 -14.40 0.14
C ASP A 173 7.76 -13.31 -0.38
N THR A 174 8.00 -12.04 -0.03
CA THR A 174 7.20 -10.90 -0.50
C THR A 174 7.52 -10.57 -1.95
N ASP A 175 6.48 -10.60 -2.81
CA ASP A 175 6.61 -10.29 -4.24
C ASP A 175 6.29 -8.82 -4.54
N LEU A 176 5.35 -8.23 -3.79
CA LEU A 176 4.90 -6.86 -4.00
C LEU A 176 4.64 -6.16 -2.67
N VAL A 177 5.28 -5.01 -2.46
CA VAL A 177 4.94 -4.08 -1.37
C VAL A 177 4.22 -2.88 -1.95
N LEU A 178 3.05 -2.55 -1.39
CA LEU A 178 2.27 -1.36 -1.72
C LEU A 178 2.29 -0.43 -0.49
N LEU A 179 2.45 0.89 -0.68
CA LEU A 179 2.39 1.84 0.43
C LEU A 179 2.12 3.29 0.03
N THR A 180 1.57 4.04 0.98
CA THR A 180 1.61 5.52 1.08
C THR A 180 2.36 5.88 2.35
N MET A 181 3.28 6.84 2.29
CA MET A 181 4.01 7.32 3.47
C MET A 181 4.60 8.72 3.28
N GLY A 182 4.77 9.44 4.39
CA GLY A 182 5.48 10.72 4.47
C GLY A 182 4.59 11.91 4.84
N GLY A 183 3.26 11.80 4.69
CA GLY A 183 2.34 12.88 5.04
C GLY A 183 2.38 13.25 6.54
N ASN A 184 2.38 12.24 7.41
CA ASN A 184 2.40 12.48 8.85
C ASN A 184 3.74 13.03 9.35
N ASP A 185 4.86 12.71 8.69
CA ASP A 185 6.18 13.28 8.99
C ASP A 185 6.22 14.80 8.81
N LEU A 186 5.40 15.32 7.89
CA LEU A 186 5.21 16.75 7.63
C LEU A 186 4.01 17.35 8.38
N GLN A 187 3.41 16.61 9.31
CA GLN A 187 2.25 17.03 10.10
C GLN A 187 1.02 17.45 9.26
N PHE A 188 0.80 16.82 8.10
CA PHE A 188 -0.36 17.14 7.26
C PHE A 188 -1.72 16.98 7.98
N SER A 189 -1.82 16.08 8.97
CA SER A 189 -3.00 15.96 9.83
C SER A 189 -3.29 17.25 10.63
N GLU A 190 -2.26 17.92 11.14
CA GLU A 190 -2.40 19.20 11.84
C GLU A 190 -2.68 20.33 10.86
N ILE A 191 -2.05 20.34 9.67
CA ILE A 191 -2.38 21.28 8.59
C ILE A 191 -3.87 21.18 8.23
N VAL A 192 -4.39 19.96 8.06
CA VAL A 192 -5.81 19.76 7.76
C VAL A 192 -6.70 20.37 8.85
N LYS A 193 -6.39 20.13 10.13
CA LYS A 193 -7.16 20.68 11.26
C LYS A 193 -7.12 22.21 11.29
N GLN A 194 -5.94 22.81 11.16
CA GLN A 194 -5.75 24.25 11.30
C GLN A 194 -6.17 25.04 10.07
N CYS A 195 -6.19 24.43 8.88
CA CYS A 195 -6.53 25.11 7.63
C CYS A 195 -7.98 24.87 7.17
N TYR A 196 -8.59 23.72 7.48
CA TYR A 196 -9.85 23.33 6.84
C TYR A 196 -11.00 22.97 7.80
N VAL A 197 -10.73 22.62 9.07
CA VAL A 197 -11.80 22.19 9.99
C VAL A 197 -12.49 23.39 10.63
N ALA A 198 -13.76 23.61 10.28
CA ALA A 198 -14.57 24.68 10.87
C ALA A 198 -14.62 24.57 12.41
N GLY A 199 -14.38 25.68 13.11
CA GLY A 199 -14.35 25.78 14.57
C GLY A 199 -12.97 25.57 15.22
N ILE A 200 -12.02 24.97 14.50
CA ILE A 200 -10.61 24.83 14.94
C ILE A 200 -9.68 25.65 14.04
N ARG A 201 -10.08 25.89 12.78
CA ARG A 201 -9.32 26.63 11.79
C ARG A 201 -8.84 28.00 12.28
N ASP A 202 -7.53 28.24 12.13
CA ASP A 202 -6.86 29.51 12.41
C ASP A 202 -5.89 29.85 11.25
N PRO A 203 -6.10 30.95 10.50
CA PRO A 203 -5.23 31.34 9.39
C PRO A 203 -3.77 31.61 9.77
N GLY A 204 -3.49 32.06 10.99
CA GLY A 204 -2.13 32.33 11.44
C GLY A 204 -1.37 31.04 11.69
N GLU A 205 -1.96 30.10 12.42
CA GLU A 205 -1.38 28.76 12.63
C GLU A 205 -1.35 27.95 11.33
N CYS A 206 -2.37 28.07 10.47
CA CYS A 206 -2.37 27.47 9.13
C CYS A 206 -1.18 27.98 8.29
N ARG A 207 -0.99 29.31 8.21
CA ARG A 207 0.16 29.92 7.53
C ARG A 207 1.46 29.37 8.10
N LYS A 208 1.64 29.40 9.42
CA LYS A 208 2.85 28.90 10.07
C LYS A 208 3.14 27.44 9.72
N MET A 209 2.14 26.56 9.72
CA MET A 209 2.35 25.14 9.41
C MET A 209 2.65 24.91 7.93
N VAL A 210 1.95 25.59 7.01
CA VAL A 210 2.15 25.42 5.57
C VAL A 210 3.49 26.01 5.14
N GLU A 211 3.83 27.21 5.58
CA GLU A 211 5.13 27.85 5.30
C GLU A 211 6.29 27.12 5.98
N GLY A 212 6.05 26.53 7.17
CA GLY A 212 7.01 25.68 7.88
C GLY A 212 7.43 24.40 7.14
N LEU A 213 6.82 24.08 6.00
CA LEU A 213 7.28 22.98 5.13
C LEU A 213 8.55 23.34 4.33
N ASP A 214 8.82 24.63 4.15
CA ASP A 214 10.01 25.14 3.48
C ASP A 214 11.26 24.88 4.33
N PRO A 215 12.34 24.28 3.79
CA PRO A 215 13.57 24.02 4.55
C PRO A 215 14.30 25.27 5.06
N THR A 216 13.95 26.46 4.57
CA THR A 216 14.48 27.74 5.05
C THR A 216 13.70 28.31 6.23
N ASP A 217 12.54 27.74 6.56
CA ASP A 217 11.70 28.20 7.65
C ASP A 217 12.20 27.67 9.01
N PRO A 218 12.50 28.52 9.99
CA PRO A 218 13.05 28.08 11.28
C PRO A 218 12.00 27.48 12.23
N SER A 219 10.71 27.50 11.88
CA SER A 219 9.60 27.05 12.73
C SER A 219 9.14 25.61 12.44
N GLY A 220 9.62 24.99 11.36
CA GLY A 220 9.24 23.64 10.98
C GLY A 220 9.83 22.56 11.90
N ILE A 221 9.00 21.60 12.31
CA ILE A 221 9.45 20.42 13.09
C ILE A 221 10.27 19.47 12.21
N LYS A 222 9.87 19.31 10.94
CA LYS A 222 10.57 18.54 9.91
C LYS A 222 10.14 19.05 8.53
N HIS A 223 11.11 19.29 7.66
CA HIS A 223 10.88 19.83 6.32
C HIS A 223 10.94 18.75 5.25
N ILE A 224 10.49 19.10 4.04
CA ILE A 224 10.43 18.19 2.89
C ILE A 224 11.76 17.45 2.62
N PRO A 225 12.95 18.08 2.64
CA PRO A 225 14.21 17.37 2.38
C PRO A 225 14.57 16.31 3.42
N ALA A 226 14.16 16.49 4.68
CA ALA A 226 14.39 15.49 5.72
C ALA A 226 13.50 14.25 5.48
N VAL A 227 12.26 14.46 5.05
CA VAL A 227 11.34 13.36 4.70
C VAL A 227 11.80 12.63 3.44
N GLU A 228 12.35 13.34 2.44
CA GLU A 228 13.01 12.75 1.28
C GLU A 228 14.13 11.77 1.69
N ALA A 229 15.02 12.21 2.59
CA ALA A 229 16.13 11.39 3.06
C ALA A 229 15.66 10.13 3.81
N ASP A 230 14.62 10.26 4.63
CA ASP A 230 14.05 9.14 5.38
C ASP A 230 13.33 8.15 4.45
N LEU A 231 12.55 8.65 3.47
CA LEU A 231 11.91 7.82 2.45
C LEU A 231 12.93 7.05 1.63
N ARG A 232 14.01 7.71 1.19
CA ARG A 232 15.11 7.04 0.46
C ARG A 232 15.67 5.89 1.29
N THR A 233 15.97 6.13 2.56
CA THR A 233 16.52 5.12 3.47
C THR A 233 15.53 3.96 3.66
N MET A 234 14.26 4.29 3.91
CA MET A 234 13.18 3.32 4.07
C MET A 234 13.04 2.41 2.84
N LEU A 235 13.05 2.98 1.64
CA LEU A 235 12.91 2.24 0.39
C LEU A 235 14.10 1.30 0.15
N ILE A 236 15.33 1.76 0.36
CA ILE A 236 16.55 0.94 0.22
C ILE A 236 16.51 -0.24 1.21
N GLU A 237 16.17 0.01 2.47
CA GLU A 237 16.13 -1.05 3.49
C GLU A 237 15.00 -2.05 3.24
N LEU A 238 13.83 -1.60 2.76
CA LEU A 238 12.75 -2.51 2.34
C LEU A 238 13.20 -3.39 1.16
N ARG A 239 13.87 -2.80 0.16
CA ARG A 239 14.40 -3.55 -1.00
C ARG A 239 15.33 -4.67 -0.57
N ARG A 240 16.24 -4.40 0.37
CA ARG A 240 17.17 -5.40 0.93
C ARG A 240 16.47 -6.57 1.61
N LYS A 241 15.28 -6.38 2.19
CA LYS A 241 14.48 -7.46 2.80
C LYS A 241 13.81 -8.38 1.77
N MET A 242 13.65 -7.93 0.54
CA MET A 242 12.89 -8.62 -0.51
C MET A 242 13.81 -9.33 -1.52
N ARG A 243 13.26 -10.17 -2.41
CA ARG A 243 14.04 -10.74 -3.52
C ARG A 243 14.32 -9.68 -4.60
N PRO A 244 15.36 -9.84 -5.42
CA PRO A 244 15.67 -8.90 -6.50
C PRO A 244 14.53 -8.71 -7.50
N ASP A 245 13.69 -9.72 -7.76
CA ASP A 245 12.57 -9.65 -8.71
C ASP A 245 11.30 -8.97 -8.14
N ALA A 246 11.24 -8.77 -6.82
CA ALA A 246 10.09 -8.21 -6.14
C ALA A 246 10.02 -6.67 -6.27
N ARG A 247 8.82 -6.10 -6.27
CA ARG A 247 8.58 -4.67 -6.53
C ARG A 247 8.07 -3.94 -5.27
N ILE A 248 8.41 -2.65 -5.15
CA ILE A 248 7.77 -1.72 -4.20
C ILE A 248 7.04 -0.67 -5.00
N VAL A 249 5.81 -0.34 -4.63
CA VAL A 249 5.01 0.72 -5.26
C VAL A 249 4.60 1.73 -4.21
N LEU A 250 5.18 2.93 -4.29
CA LEU A 250 4.84 4.09 -3.48
C LEU A 250 3.77 4.91 -4.22
N LEU A 251 2.61 5.11 -3.61
CA LEU A 251 1.56 5.96 -4.16
C LEU A 251 1.62 7.36 -3.52
N GLY A 252 1.37 8.38 -4.32
CA GLY A 252 1.24 9.76 -3.87
C GLY A 252 -0.13 10.06 -3.24
N TYR A 253 -0.33 11.33 -2.89
CA TYR A 253 -1.57 11.83 -2.30
C TYR A 253 -2.30 12.80 -3.26
N PRO A 254 -3.64 12.87 -3.24
CA PRO A 254 -4.39 13.90 -3.95
C PRO A 254 -4.13 15.28 -3.35
N TYR A 255 -4.58 16.34 -4.03
CA TYR A 255 -4.57 17.67 -3.41
C TYR A 255 -5.55 17.72 -2.23
N LEU A 256 -5.20 18.52 -1.22
CA LEU A 256 -6.11 18.81 -0.10
C LEU A 256 -7.14 19.89 -0.46
N GLU A 257 -6.78 20.76 -1.40
CA GLU A 257 -7.62 21.85 -1.87
C GLU A 257 -7.80 21.75 -3.39
N ARG A 258 -9.06 21.82 -3.82
CA ARG A 258 -9.45 21.81 -5.23
C ARG A 258 -8.97 23.08 -5.94
N ASP A 259 -9.22 24.24 -5.33
CA ASP A 259 -9.14 25.54 -5.99
C ASP A 259 -7.87 26.32 -5.56
N GLU A 260 -7.12 26.85 -6.52
CA GLU A 260 -5.84 27.53 -6.26
C GLU A 260 -5.98 28.92 -5.63
N ASP A 261 -7.16 29.53 -5.76
CA ASP A 261 -7.48 30.89 -5.31
C ASP A 261 -8.21 30.94 -3.96
N VAL A 262 -8.31 29.81 -3.24
CA VAL A 262 -8.98 29.76 -1.94
C VAL A 262 -8.20 30.51 -0.87
N GLU A 263 -8.83 31.56 -0.35
CA GLU A 263 -8.33 32.37 0.74
C GLU A 263 -9.11 32.09 2.03
N ILE A 264 -8.42 31.69 3.09
CA ILE A 264 -9.02 31.55 4.42
C ILE A 264 -8.90 32.88 5.18
N LYS A 265 -9.99 33.30 5.83
CA LYS A 265 -10.10 34.59 6.51
C LYS A 265 -10.60 34.41 7.93
N LEU A 266 -9.99 35.14 8.86
CA LEU A 266 -10.54 35.39 10.19
C LEU A 266 -10.96 36.86 10.23
N ARG A 267 -12.25 37.12 10.47
CA ARG A 267 -12.87 38.46 10.35
C ARG A 267 -11.98 39.55 10.99
N PHE A 268 -11.54 40.50 10.16
CA PHE A 268 -10.77 41.69 10.52
C PHE A 268 -9.41 41.45 11.21
N ARG A 269 -8.80 40.27 11.09
CA ARG A 269 -7.52 39.94 11.74
C ARG A 269 -6.43 39.46 10.79
N ASP A 270 -6.71 38.47 9.95
CA ASP A 270 -5.71 37.86 9.08
C ASP A 270 -6.37 37.17 7.87
N SER A 271 -5.60 37.03 6.78
CA SER A 271 -6.00 36.29 5.59
C SER A 271 -4.81 35.56 4.97
N TYR A 272 -5.05 34.34 4.49
CA TYR A 272 -4.00 33.48 3.92
C TYR A 272 -4.49 32.82 2.63
N ASN A 273 -3.70 32.95 1.55
CA ASN A 273 -3.95 32.26 0.29
C ASN A 273 -3.56 30.77 0.45
N LEU A 274 -4.52 29.98 0.92
CA LEU A 274 -4.31 28.59 1.26
C LEU A 274 -4.11 27.74 0.01
N GLY A 275 -4.96 27.90 -1.00
CA GLY A 275 -5.01 27.03 -2.17
C GLY A 275 -3.69 26.99 -2.93
N GLU A 276 -3.14 28.15 -3.27
CA GLU A 276 -1.86 28.26 -3.98
C GLU A 276 -0.71 27.63 -3.17
N ARG A 277 -0.61 28.00 -1.89
CA ARG A 277 0.53 27.62 -1.04
C ARG A 277 0.51 26.14 -0.68
N ILE A 278 -0.64 25.59 -0.29
CA ILE A 278 -0.72 24.16 0.03
C ILE A 278 -0.45 23.29 -1.20
N ARG A 279 -0.99 23.66 -2.37
CA ARG A 279 -0.76 22.91 -3.61
C ARG A 279 0.70 23.00 -4.05
N TYR A 280 1.36 24.14 -3.84
CA TYR A 280 2.80 24.28 -4.06
C TYR A 280 3.62 23.29 -3.22
N PHE A 281 3.41 23.23 -1.91
CA PHE A 281 4.15 22.30 -1.05
C PHE A 281 3.77 20.84 -1.29
N GLN A 282 2.52 20.54 -1.66
CA GLN A 282 2.13 19.19 -2.06
C GLN A 282 2.85 18.72 -3.34
N ARG A 283 3.13 19.62 -4.29
CA ARG A 283 3.97 19.29 -5.47
C ARG A 283 5.43 19.05 -5.09
N LEU A 284 6.00 19.88 -4.20
CA LEU A 284 7.35 19.66 -3.69
C LEU A 284 7.47 18.33 -2.93
N GLY A 285 6.42 17.92 -2.21
CA GLY A 285 6.31 16.63 -1.57
C GLY A 285 6.38 15.46 -2.57
N ASP A 286 5.63 15.55 -3.69
CA ASP A 286 5.72 14.54 -4.75
C ASP A 286 7.12 14.49 -5.37
N GLU A 287 7.73 15.64 -5.62
CA GLU A 287 9.10 15.70 -6.18
C GLU A 287 10.12 15.08 -5.21
N ALA A 288 9.94 15.27 -3.91
CA ALA A 288 10.76 14.60 -2.90
C ALA A 288 10.55 13.08 -2.89
N GLN A 289 9.31 12.60 -2.99
CA GLN A 289 9.04 11.17 -3.12
C GLN A 289 9.67 10.58 -4.40
N GLU A 290 9.56 11.29 -5.52
CA GLU A 290 10.15 10.89 -6.79
C GLU A 290 11.68 10.83 -6.72
N ARG A 291 12.34 11.84 -6.15
CA ARG A 291 13.80 11.83 -5.93
C ARG A 291 14.24 10.70 -4.99
N ALA A 292 13.49 10.44 -3.93
CA ALA A 292 13.77 9.33 -3.02
C ALA A 292 13.69 7.97 -3.73
N VAL A 293 12.69 7.79 -4.60
CA VAL A 293 12.53 6.58 -5.43
C VAL A 293 13.65 6.44 -6.45
N ALA A 294 13.99 7.51 -7.17
CA ALA A 294 15.10 7.51 -8.12
C ALA A 294 16.44 7.16 -7.44
N ALA A 295 16.70 7.74 -6.26
CA ALA A 295 17.90 7.44 -5.47
C ALA A 295 17.92 6.00 -4.95
N ALA A 296 16.78 5.44 -4.54
CA ALA A 296 16.68 4.03 -4.15
C ALA A 296 16.98 3.09 -5.33
N ASN A 297 16.47 3.40 -6.52
CA ASN A 297 16.70 2.61 -7.74
C ASN A 297 18.13 2.72 -8.27
N ALA A 298 18.84 3.80 -7.97
CA ALA A 298 20.25 3.99 -8.32
C ALA A 298 21.22 3.35 -7.30
N SER A 299 20.73 2.76 -6.21
CA SER A 299 21.57 2.13 -5.19
C SER A 299 22.12 0.77 -5.62
N ASP A 300 23.13 0.27 -4.89
CA ASP A 300 23.85 -0.98 -5.22
C ASP A 300 23.01 -2.29 -5.14
N ASP A 301 21.70 -2.20 -4.84
CA ASP A 301 20.75 -3.33 -4.88
C ASP A 301 19.83 -3.19 -6.11
N PRO A 302 20.25 -3.69 -7.30
CA PRO A 302 19.62 -3.41 -8.60
C PRO A 302 18.37 -4.26 -8.84
N GLY A 303 17.62 -4.59 -7.79
CA GLY A 303 16.35 -5.29 -7.93
C GLY A 303 15.42 -4.56 -8.90
N ALA A 304 14.36 -5.25 -9.30
CA ALA A 304 13.19 -4.81 -10.04
C ALA A 304 12.74 -3.36 -9.72
N GLY A 305 13.04 -2.84 -8.54
CA GLY A 305 13.04 -1.39 -8.32
C GLY A 305 11.71 -0.91 -7.78
N VAL A 306 11.74 0.34 -7.33
CA VAL A 306 10.64 1.05 -6.71
C VAL A 306 9.92 1.87 -7.78
N VAL A 307 8.60 1.76 -7.81
CA VAL A 307 7.74 2.56 -8.68
C VAL A 307 7.06 3.63 -7.85
N PHE A 308 7.04 4.87 -8.37
CA PHE A 308 6.26 5.96 -7.79
C PHE A 308 5.04 6.25 -8.65
N ILE A 309 3.85 6.26 -8.04
CA ILE A 309 2.60 6.69 -8.66
C ILE A 309 2.15 7.99 -8.00
N GLY A 310 2.82 9.10 -8.34
CA GLY A 310 2.48 10.43 -7.84
C GLY A 310 2.76 11.57 -8.81
N ARG A 311 3.60 11.36 -9.83
CA ARG A 311 3.87 12.29 -10.94
C ARG A 311 4.16 11.50 -12.25
N SER A 312 3.80 12.04 -13.41
CA SER A 312 4.18 11.53 -14.75
C SER A 312 5.37 12.37 -15.26
N PRO A 313 6.46 11.81 -15.83
CA PRO A 313 6.46 10.83 -16.92
C PRO A 313 7.49 9.67 -16.81
N ALA A 314 7.83 9.17 -15.62
CA ALA A 314 8.62 7.92 -15.53
C ALA A 314 7.77 6.66 -15.80
N SER A 315 6.46 6.82 -16.00
CA SER A 315 5.45 5.77 -16.03
C SER A 315 4.55 5.87 -17.27
N GLY A 316 5.16 6.07 -18.44
CA GLY A 316 4.49 6.00 -19.74
C GLY A 316 3.43 7.09 -20.00
N PRO A 317 3.07 7.35 -21.26
CA PRO A 317 2.28 8.52 -21.66
C PRO A 317 0.77 8.45 -21.35
N THR A 318 0.25 7.41 -20.67
CA THR A 318 -1.20 7.23 -20.43
C THR A 318 -1.62 7.13 -18.96
N ALA A 319 -0.70 6.82 -18.03
CA ALA A 319 -1.07 6.65 -16.63
C ALA A 319 -1.22 8.01 -15.92
N ARG A 320 -2.45 8.35 -15.54
CA ARG A 320 -2.72 9.57 -14.75
C ARG A 320 -2.16 9.42 -13.34
N THR A 321 -1.55 10.49 -12.86
CA THR A 321 -1.12 10.64 -11.46
C THR A 321 -2.32 10.62 -10.51
N ILE A 322 -2.06 10.40 -9.21
CA ILE A 322 -3.13 10.50 -8.21
C ILE A 322 -3.78 11.89 -8.22
N LYS A 323 -2.98 12.96 -8.31
CA LYS A 323 -3.50 14.34 -8.37
C LYS A 323 -4.33 14.60 -9.64
N GLU A 324 -3.91 14.10 -10.80
CA GLU A 324 -4.68 14.25 -12.03
C GLU A 324 -5.98 13.44 -12.02
N ARG A 325 -5.99 12.25 -11.40
CA ARG A 325 -7.23 11.46 -11.22
C ARG A 325 -8.22 12.19 -10.35
N PHE A 326 -7.75 12.74 -9.24
CA PHE A 326 -8.61 13.39 -8.26
C PHE A 326 -9.02 14.81 -8.64
N LYS A 327 -8.52 15.36 -9.76
CA LYS A 327 -8.82 16.73 -10.20
C LYS A 327 -10.32 16.98 -10.30
N GLY A 328 -10.82 17.92 -9.49
CA GLY A 328 -12.23 18.30 -9.40
C GLY A 328 -13.00 17.53 -8.31
N HIS A 329 -12.40 16.48 -7.76
CA HIS A 329 -12.95 15.62 -6.72
C HIS A 329 -12.26 15.82 -5.35
N GLU A 330 -11.38 16.82 -5.23
CA GLU A 330 -10.78 17.22 -3.95
C GLU A 330 -11.77 18.03 -3.09
N PRO A 331 -11.59 18.07 -1.75
CA PRO A 331 -12.34 18.98 -0.89
C PRO A 331 -12.11 20.44 -1.25
N THR A 332 -12.99 21.30 -0.76
CA THR A 332 -12.79 22.76 -0.76
C THR A 332 -12.76 23.30 0.66
N GLY A 333 -11.79 24.19 0.96
CA GLY A 333 -11.64 24.85 2.24
C GLY A 333 -12.70 25.89 2.56
N VAL A 334 -13.57 26.21 1.59
CA VAL A 334 -14.70 27.15 1.72
C VAL A 334 -15.98 26.55 1.14
N GLY A 335 -16.56 25.60 1.87
CA GLY A 335 -17.87 25.03 1.53
C GLY A 335 -17.81 23.51 1.50
N LYS A 336 -18.51 22.92 0.54
CA LYS A 336 -18.59 21.48 0.33
C LYS A 336 -18.42 21.21 -1.16
N ASN A 337 -17.62 20.21 -1.52
CA ASN A 337 -17.60 19.70 -2.89
C ASN A 337 -18.52 18.46 -2.99
N ASP A 338 -19.66 18.57 -3.67
CA ASP A 338 -20.61 17.46 -3.78
C ASP A 338 -20.07 16.30 -4.63
N ASP A 339 -19.14 16.56 -5.55
CA ASP A 339 -18.51 15.55 -6.41
C ASP A 339 -17.25 14.93 -5.78
N ARG A 340 -16.95 15.22 -4.51
CA ARG A 340 -15.69 14.82 -3.88
C ARG A 340 -15.51 13.30 -3.76
N TRP A 341 -14.27 12.86 -3.90
CA TRP A 341 -13.82 11.49 -3.62
C TRP A 341 -13.06 11.37 -2.29
N ILE A 342 -13.11 12.44 -1.50
CA ILE A 342 -12.46 12.58 -0.20
C ILE A 342 -13.53 12.87 0.84
N VAL A 343 -13.44 12.24 2.01
CA VAL A 343 -14.35 12.48 3.14
C VAL A 343 -14.13 13.88 3.70
N GLU A 344 -15.18 14.68 3.79
CA GLU A 344 -15.13 16.01 4.40
C GLU A 344 -15.61 15.96 5.87
N PRO A 345 -15.25 16.96 6.70
CA PRO A 345 -15.70 17.04 8.09
C PRO A 345 -17.22 17.05 8.28
N THR A 346 -17.97 17.44 7.25
CA THR A 346 -19.45 17.48 7.25
C THR A 346 -20.09 16.10 7.03
N ASP A 347 -19.31 15.10 6.59
CA ASP A 347 -19.83 13.79 6.21
C ASP A 347 -19.95 12.82 7.39
N THR A 348 -19.14 13.03 8.42
CA THR A 348 -19.00 12.10 9.53
C THR A 348 -18.38 12.78 10.74
N VAL A 349 -18.72 12.29 11.94
CA VAL A 349 -18.09 12.73 13.19
C VAL A 349 -16.76 12.04 13.48
N LEU A 350 -16.41 11.00 12.70
CA LEU A 350 -15.17 10.24 12.87
C LEU A 350 -13.99 10.98 12.23
N LYS A 351 -13.28 11.76 13.06
CA LYS A 351 -12.25 12.71 12.64
C LYS A 351 -11.09 12.05 11.89
N GLU A 352 -10.79 10.81 12.21
CA GLU A 352 -9.72 10.02 11.61
C GLU A 352 -9.98 9.70 10.14
N THR A 353 -11.21 9.87 9.66
CA THR A 353 -11.56 9.66 8.25
C THR A 353 -11.55 10.95 7.44
N TRP A 354 -11.57 12.13 8.07
CA TRP A 354 -11.58 13.40 7.36
C TRP A 354 -10.33 13.55 6.50
N TYR A 355 -10.48 14.10 5.30
CA TYR A 355 -9.41 14.24 4.31
C TYR A 355 -8.76 12.91 3.90
N HIS A 356 -9.53 11.82 3.88
CA HIS A 356 -9.11 10.53 3.32
C HIS A 356 -10.05 10.08 2.20
N PRO A 357 -9.61 9.18 1.29
CA PRO A 357 -10.46 8.70 0.21
C PRO A 357 -11.72 8.00 0.72
N ASN A 358 -12.87 8.48 0.25
CA ASN A 358 -14.15 7.81 0.44
C ASN A 358 -14.22 6.54 -0.44
N PRO A 359 -15.28 5.72 -0.41
CA PRO A 359 -15.35 4.49 -1.18
C PRO A 359 -15.03 4.67 -2.68
N ARG A 360 -15.44 5.79 -3.29
CA ARG A 360 -15.12 6.10 -4.69
C ARG A 360 -13.64 6.47 -4.87
N GLY A 361 -13.08 7.29 -3.99
CA GLY A 361 -11.65 7.59 -4.02
C GLY A 361 -10.76 6.34 -3.85
N GLN A 362 -11.18 5.38 -3.03
CA GLN A 362 -10.49 4.10 -2.88
C GLN A 362 -10.50 3.29 -4.19
N GLU A 363 -11.59 3.34 -4.97
CA GLU A 363 -11.63 2.72 -6.30
C GLU A 363 -10.63 3.35 -7.25
N GLU A 364 -10.50 4.68 -7.23
CA GLU A 364 -9.62 5.42 -8.13
C GLU A 364 -8.14 5.17 -7.83
N TYR A 365 -7.77 5.04 -6.55
CA TYR A 365 -6.45 4.55 -6.15
C TYR A 365 -6.18 3.12 -6.66
N ALA A 366 -7.17 2.22 -6.54
CA ALA A 366 -7.03 0.86 -7.03
C ALA A 366 -6.87 0.84 -8.56
N TRP A 367 -7.63 1.67 -9.28
CA TRP A 367 -7.51 1.83 -10.73
C TRP A 367 -6.15 2.39 -11.15
N ALA A 368 -5.58 3.32 -10.36
CA ALA A 368 -4.23 3.82 -10.60
C ALA A 368 -3.19 2.70 -10.61
N LEU A 369 -3.35 1.67 -9.78
CA LEU A 369 -2.48 0.48 -9.80
C LEU A 369 -2.76 -0.44 -10.97
N LYS A 370 -4.03 -0.68 -11.31
CA LYS A 370 -4.44 -1.59 -12.40
C LYS A 370 -3.87 -1.19 -13.75
N GLU A 371 -3.66 0.10 -13.98
CA GLU A 371 -3.04 0.59 -15.22
C GLU A 371 -1.58 0.12 -15.39
N PHE A 372 -0.90 -0.26 -14.31
CA PHE A 372 0.43 -0.85 -14.33
C PHE A 372 0.43 -2.39 -14.36
N GLY A 373 -0.77 -2.99 -14.41
CA GLY A 373 -0.93 -4.42 -14.40
C GLY A 373 -0.54 -5.04 -13.05
N ASP A 374 0.24 -6.11 -13.09
CA ASP A 374 0.76 -6.83 -11.93
C ASP A 374 2.22 -6.43 -11.59
N PHE A 375 2.74 -5.34 -12.16
CA PHE A 375 4.14 -4.91 -12.06
C PHE A 375 5.17 -5.98 -12.52
N GLY A 376 4.69 -6.95 -13.30
CA GLY A 376 5.39 -8.16 -13.69
C GLY A 376 5.86 -9.00 -12.50
N THR A 377 5.23 -8.89 -11.33
CA THR A 377 5.56 -9.73 -10.17
C THR A 377 4.83 -11.07 -10.18
N ALA A 378 3.82 -11.25 -11.03
CA ALA A 378 3.29 -12.59 -11.26
C ALA A 378 4.27 -13.39 -12.12
N VAL A 379 4.77 -14.50 -11.58
CA VAL A 379 5.56 -15.49 -12.34
C VAL A 379 4.62 -16.55 -12.89
N PRO A 380 4.38 -16.68 -14.21
CA PRO A 380 3.56 -17.77 -14.73
C PRO A 380 4.18 -19.12 -14.33
N ALA A 381 3.49 -19.88 -13.48
CA ALA A 381 3.96 -21.17 -13.01
C ALA A 381 3.70 -22.24 -14.08
N ILE A 382 4.58 -22.36 -15.07
CA ILE A 382 4.58 -23.51 -15.98
C ILE A 382 5.26 -24.69 -15.28
N LYS A 383 4.54 -25.38 -14.38
CA LYS A 383 5.04 -26.64 -13.81
C LYS A 383 4.69 -27.82 -14.72
N GLY A 384 5.70 -28.56 -15.16
CA GLY A 384 5.54 -29.88 -15.78
C GLY A 384 5.25 -29.89 -17.28
N ALA A 385 5.41 -28.78 -17.99
CA ALA A 385 5.26 -28.80 -19.44
C ALA A 385 6.51 -29.45 -20.07
N GLY A 386 6.31 -30.50 -20.87
CA GLY A 386 7.37 -31.11 -21.68
C GLY A 386 7.97 -30.10 -22.65
N SER A 387 7.53 -30.15 -23.91
CA SER A 387 7.87 -29.13 -24.89
C SER A 387 6.85 -27.99 -24.85
N VAL A 388 7.30 -26.74 -24.73
CA VAL A 388 6.46 -25.54 -24.70
C VAL A 388 6.66 -24.71 -25.96
N ASP A 389 5.58 -24.27 -26.58
CA ASP A 389 5.60 -23.25 -27.63
C ASP A 389 4.90 -22.00 -27.11
N LEU A 390 5.61 -20.88 -27.06
CA LEU A 390 5.08 -19.60 -26.59
C LEU A 390 5.11 -18.58 -27.71
N VAL A 391 3.96 -17.99 -28.02
CA VAL A 391 3.84 -16.90 -29.00
C VAL A 391 3.49 -15.62 -28.25
N PHE A 392 4.37 -14.63 -28.34
CA PHE A 392 4.08 -13.27 -27.92
C PHE A 392 3.36 -12.55 -29.04
N VAL A 393 2.16 -12.03 -28.78
CA VAL A 393 1.49 -11.08 -29.67
C VAL A 393 1.60 -9.72 -29.00
N ILE A 394 2.49 -8.88 -29.50
CA ILE A 394 2.87 -7.61 -28.87
C ILE A 394 2.41 -6.47 -29.76
N ASP A 395 1.59 -5.60 -29.21
CA ASP A 395 1.31 -4.30 -29.81
C ASP A 395 2.60 -3.46 -29.79
N THR A 396 3.10 -3.05 -30.96
CA THR A 396 4.24 -2.12 -31.06
C THR A 396 3.84 -0.77 -31.65
N THR A 397 2.57 -0.40 -31.55
CA THR A 397 2.08 0.90 -32.02
C THR A 397 2.72 2.02 -31.21
N GLY A 398 2.82 3.22 -31.82
CA GLY A 398 3.37 4.40 -31.14
C GLY A 398 2.62 4.79 -29.86
N SER A 399 1.39 4.26 -29.66
CA SER A 399 0.62 4.42 -28.43
C SER A 399 1.29 3.78 -27.20
N MET A 400 2.19 2.81 -27.42
CA MET A 400 2.90 2.10 -26.35
C MET A 400 3.96 2.95 -25.64
N GLY A 401 4.54 3.97 -26.28
CA GLY A 401 5.56 4.82 -25.67
C GLY A 401 6.63 4.03 -24.90
N ASP A 402 6.96 4.45 -23.68
CA ASP A 402 7.95 3.76 -22.81
C ASP A 402 7.47 2.41 -22.27
N ALA A 403 6.17 2.10 -22.32
CA ALA A 403 5.63 0.82 -21.85
C ALA A 403 6.20 -0.36 -22.65
N ILE A 404 6.68 -0.12 -23.87
CA ILE A 404 7.36 -1.13 -24.68
C ILE A 404 8.61 -1.69 -23.98
N GLY A 405 9.28 -0.88 -23.13
CA GLY A 405 10.38 -1.31 -22.28
C GLY A 405 9.93 -2.33 -21.23
N SER A 406 8.85 -2.03 -20.52
CA SER A 406 8.27 -2.95 -19.52
C SER A 406 7.69 -4.22 -20.13
N VAL A 407 7.05 -4.11 -21.31
CA VAL A 407 6.56 -5.27 -22.08
C VAL A 407 7.73 -6.16 -22.51
N LYS A 408 8.84 -5.57 -22.98
CA LYS A 408 10.06 -6.30 -23.32
C LYS A 408 10.65 -7.02 -22.11
N GLU A 409 10.76 -6.34 -20.96
CA GLU A 409 11.24 -6.97 -19.71
C GLU A 409 10.32 -8.09 -19.23
N GLY A 410 9.00 -7.91 -19.32
CA GLY A 410 8.01 -8.93 -19.00
C GLY A 410 8.15 -10.16 -19.91
N ALA A 411 8.25 -9.94 -21.22
CA ALA A 411 8.46 -11.02 -22.19
C ALA A 411 9.78 -11.76 -21.96
N GLN A 412 10.88 -11.05 -21.69
CA GLN A 412 12.17 -11.65 -21.38
C GLN A 412 12.14 -12.49 -20.10
N ARG A 413 11.45 -12.02 -19.05
CA ARG A 413 11.25 -12.78 -17.81
C ARG A 413 10.40 -14.03 -18.05
N LEU A 414 9.35 -13.93 -18.85
CA LEU A 414 8.53 -15.09 -19.21
C LEU A 414 9.34 -16.12 -20.00
N VAL A 415 10.13 -15.68 -21.00
CA VAL A 415 11.06 -16.55 -21.73
C VAL A 415 12.03 -17.25 -20.77
N ALA A 416 12.65 -16.50 -19.85
CA ALA A 416 13.58 -17.06 -18.87
C ALA A 416 12.93 -18.10 -17.96
N SER A 417 11.73 -17.81 -17.46
CA SER A 417 10.94 -18.73 -16.61
C SER A 417 10.53 -20.00 -17.35
N VAL A 418 10.04 -19.87 -18.60
CA VAL A 418 9.67 -21.00 -19.46
C VAL A 418 10.90 -21.87 -19.74
N ARG A 419 12.05 -21.27 -20.07
CA ARG A 419 13.30 -22.02 -20.30
C ARG A 419 13.77 -22.75 -19.05
N ALA A 420 13.65 -22.13 -17.87
CA ALA A 420 14.05 -22.75 -16.61
C ALA A 420 13.14 -23.91 -16.18
N SER A 421 11.89 -23.92 -16.66
CA SER A 421 10.84 -24.83 -16.16
C SER A 421 10.35 -25.88 -17.17
N SER A 422 10.84 -25.86 -18.42
CA SER A 422 10.43 -26.78 -19.50
C SER A 422 11.58 -27.64 -20.03
N LYS A 423 11.28 -28.80 -20.63
CA LYS A 423 12.29 -29.68 -21.24
C LYS A 423 12.81 -29.13 -22.57
N SER A 424 11.95 -28.44 -23.32
CA SER A 424 12.31 -27.72 -24.54
C SER A 424 11.31 -26.58 -24.74
N ALA A 425 11.77 -25.42 -25.19
CA ALA A 425 10.89 -24.28 -25.46
C ALA A 425 11.17 -23.67 -26.83
N ARG A 426 10.11 -23.38 -27.59
CA ARG A 426 10.15 -22.53 -28.79
C ARG A 426 9.39 -21.25 -28.51
N PHE A 427 9.90 -20.16 -29.03
CA PHE A 427 9.33 -18.84 -28.86
C PHE A 427 9.08 -18.22 -30.22
N ALA A 428 7.92 -17.61 -30.40
CA ALA A 428 7.62 -16.76 -31.54
C ALA A 428 7.18 -15.39 -31.02
N LEU A 429 7.43 -14.37 -31.83
CA LEU A 429 6.98 -13.01 -31.60
C LEU A 429 6.21 -12.58 -32.83
N VAL A 430 5.00 -12.09 -32.61
CA VAL A 430 4.12 -11.49 -33.60
C VAL A 430 3.90 -10.05 -33.16
N ASP A 431 4.27 -9.14 -34.05
CA ASP A 431 3.99 -7.73 -33.90
C ASP A 431 2.54 -7.46 -34.33
N TYR A 432 1.77 -6.80 -33.48
CA TYR A 432 0.44 -6.29 -33.77
C TYR A 432 0.50 -4.78 -34.01
N ARG A 433 -0.04 -4.35 -35.16
CA ARG A 433 -0.02 -2.95 -35.60
C ARG A 433 -1.43 -2.47 -35.95
N ASP A 434 -1.75 -1.23 -35.58
CA ASP A 434 -3.01 -0.58 -35.94
C ASP A 434 -3.20 -0.42 -37.45
N PHE A 435 -2.09 -0.27 -38.20
CA PHE A 435 -2.11 -0.11 -39.66
C PHE A 435 -0.99 -0.94 -40.28
N ALA A 436 -1.36 -1.96 -41.06
CA ALA A 436 -0.42 -2.89 -41.69
C ALA A 436 0.56 -2.21 -42.67
N GLU A 437 0.24 -0.99 -43.14
CA GLU A 437 0.95 -0.30 -44.23
C GLU A 437 2.02 0.72 -43.76
N ARG A 438 2.09 1.05 -42.47
CA ARG A 438 3.07 2.02 -41.97
C ARG A 438 4.33 1.29 -41.50
N ILE A 439 5.44 1.53 -42.19
CA ILE A 439 6.79 1.12 -41.75
C ILE A 439 7.24 2.18 -40.73
N GLY A 440 7.38 1.80 -39.46
CA GLY A 440 8.00 2.64 -38.42
C GLY A 440 9.49 2.35 -38.33
N ASP A 441 10.28 3.39 -38.04
CA ASP A 441 11.74 3.36 -37.84
C ASP A 441 12.18 2.55 -36.60
#